data_AF-A0A182K3X3-F1
#
_entry.id   AF-A0A182K3X3-F1
#
_cell.length_a   1.000
_cell.length_b   1.000
_cell.length_c   1.000
_cell.angle_alpha   90.00
_cell.angle_beta   90.00
_cell.angle_gamma   90.00
#
_symmetry.space_group_name_H-M   'P 1'
#
loop_
_entity.id
_entity.type
_entity.pdbx_description
1 polymer ?
#
loop_
_entity_poly.entity_id
_entity_poly.type
_entity_poly.pdbx_seq_one_letter_code
_entity_poly.pdbx_strand_id
1 'polypeptide(L)'
;MARGPKKHLKRLNAPRGWMLDKTGGTFAPRPSTGPHKLRESLPLVIFLRNRLKYALTNSEVTKIVMQRHIKIDGKVRTDPNYPAGFM
;
A
#
# COMPACT_ATOMS: atom_id res chain seq x y z
N MET A 1 4.72 3.98 -22.16
CA MET A 1 5.54 3.34 -23.20
C MET A 1 5.71 1.86 -22.84
N ALA A 2 5.59 0.97 -23.82
CA ALA A 2 5.72 -0.48 -23.60
C ALA A 2 7.19 -0.89 -23.54
N ARG A 3 7.90 -0.47 -22.48
CA ARG A 3 9.30 -0.84 -22.23
C ARG A 3 9.43 -1.28 -20.77
N GLY A 4 9.14 -2.57 -20.53
CA GLY A 4 9.30 -3.21 -19.22
C GLY A 4 8.13 -3.05 -18.22
N PRO A 5 8.33 -3.54 -16.98
CA PRO A 5 7.28 -3.55 -15.96
C PRO A 5 6.90 -2.12 -15.53
N LYS A 6 5.60 -1.85 -15.51
CA LYS A 6 5.07 -0.54 -15.08
C LYS A 6 5.26 -0.37 -13.57
N LYS A 7 5.92 0.72 -13.18
CA LYS A 7 6.17 1.07 -11.75
C LYS A 7 5.05 1.88 -11.11
N HIS A 8 4.11 2.42 -11.89
CA HIS A 8 3.05 3.30 -11.39
C HIS A 8 1.67 2.67 -11.55
N LEU A 9 0.79 2.93 -10.59
CA LEU A 9 -0.62 2.56 -10.63
C LEU A 9 -1.48 3.83 -10.58
N LYS A 10 -2.31 4.05 -11.61
CA LYS A 10 -3.30 5.14 -11.59
C LYS A 10 -4.41 4.78 -10.61
N ARG A 11 -4.88 5.78 -9.86
CA ARG A 11 -5.87 5.58 -8.79
C ARG A 11 -7.19 5.01 -9.30
N LEU A 12 -7.63 5.46 -10.46
CA LEU A 12 -8.83 4.95 -11.14
C LEU A 12 -8.77 3.45 -11.43
N ASN A 13 -7.56 2.90 -11.59
CA ASN A 13 -7.33 1.49 -11.89
C ASN A 13 -7.00 0.67 -10.63
N ALA A 14 -7.03 1.29 -9.45
CA ALA A 14 -6.80 0.59 -8.19
C ALA A 14 -7.95 -0.39 -7.90
N PRO A 15 -7.70 -1.48 -7.17
CA PRO A 15 -8.75 -2.39 -6.72
C PRO A 15 -9.84 -1.66 -5.93
N ARG A 16 -11.11 -1.94 -6.26
CA ARG A 16 -12.27 -1.28 -5.60
C ARG A 16 -12.33 -1.54 -4.10
N GLY A 17 -11.90 -2.72 -3.65
CA GLY A 17 -11.85 -3.09 -2.23
C GLY A 17 -10.94 -2.20 -1.37
N TRP A 18 -10.03 -1.43 -1.99
CA TRP A 18 -9.21 -0.47 -1.27
C TRP A 18 -10.01 0.77 -0.84
N MET A 19 -11.20 1.01 -1.41
CA MET A 19 -12.06 2.15 -1.10
C MET A 19 -11.29 3.48 -1.16
N LEU A 20 -10.51 3.66 -2.23
CA LEU A 20 -9.84 4.93 -2.50
C LEU A 20 -10.83 5.92 -3.11
N ASP A 21 -10.75 7.14 -2.62
CA ASP A 21 -11.48 8.29 -3.13
C ASP A 21 -11.03 8.67 -4.55
N LYS A 22 -11.92 9.27 -5.35
CA LYS A 22 -11.56 9.70 -6.72
C LYS A 22 -10.62 10.92 -6.73
N THR A 23 -10.71 11.79 -5.73
CA THR A 23 -10.13 13.14 -5.73
C THR A 23 -8.79 13.28 -4.99
N GLY A 24 -8.38 12.31 -4.18
CA GLY A 24 -7.16 12.38 -3.35
C GLY A 24 -5.83 12.22 -4.10
N GLY A 25 -5.78 12.57 -5.39
CA GLY A 25 -4.60 12.57 -6.25
C GLY A 25 -4.64 11.55 -7.39
N THR A 26 -3.73 11.69 -8.36
CA THR A 26 -3.78 10.90 -9.62
C THR A 26 -3.33 9.44 -9.46
N PHE A 27 -2.47 9.14 -8.48
CA PHE A 27 -1.83 7.85 -8.32
C PHE A 27 -2.31 7.13 -7.06
N ALA A 28 -2.39 5.81 -7.14
CA ALA A 28 -2.55 4.94 -5.98
C ALA A 28 -1.20 4.34 -5.59
N PRO A 29 -1.02 3.96 -4.33
CA PRO A 29 0.15 3.18 -3.93
C PRO A 29 0.17 1.88 -4.73
N ARG A 30 1.30 1.60 -5.37
CA ARG A 30 1.51 0.35 -6.09
C ARG A 30 2.10 -0.64 -5.08
N PRO A 31 1.43 -1.79 -4.82
CA PRO A 31 1.99 -2.81 -3.95
C PRO A 31 3.32 -3.29 -4.51
N SER A 32 4.27 -3.50 -3.61
CA SER A 32 5.55 -4.14 -3.94
C SER A 32 5.32 -5.59 -4.36
N THR A 33 6.29 -6.18 -5.05
CA THR A 33 6.25 -7.62 -5.34
C THR A 33 6.37 -8.38 -4.02
N GLY A 34 5.42 -9.25 -3.73
CA GLY A 34 5.38 -10.00 -2.49
C GLY A 34 4.42 -11.19 -2.58
N PRO A 35 4.01 -11.77 -1.44
CA PRO A 35 3.29 -13.05 -1.40
C PRO A 35 1.93 -13.02 -2.10
N HIS A 36 1.23 -11.89 -2.05
CA HIS A 36 -0.13 -11.76 -2.57
C HIS A 36 -0.17 -10.95 -3.87
N LYS A 37 -1.12 -11.28 -4.76
CA LYS A 37 -1.32 -10.57 -6.02
C LYS A 37 -1.80 -9.14 -5.80
N LEU A 38 -1.53 -8.25 -6.76
CA LEU A 38 -1.90 -6.82 -6.67
C LEU A 38 -3.39 -6.58 -6.42
N ARG A 39 -4.28 -7.41 -6.97
CA ARG A 39 -5.74 -7.26 -6.82
C ARG A 39 -6.29 -7.90 -5.55
N GLU A 40 -5.53 -8.77 -4.90
CA GLU A 40 -5.92 -9.58 -3.74
C GLU A 40 -5.17 -9.16 -2.47
N SER A 41 -4.43 -8.04 -2.53
CA SER A 41 -3.65 -7.50 -1.41
C SER A 41 -4.07 -6.07 -1.09
N LEU A 42 -3.76 -5.66 0.14
CA LEU A 42 -3.89 -4.31 0.65
C LEU A 42 -2.48 -3.82 1.08
N PRO A 43 -1.95 -2.76 0.43
CA PRO A 43 -0.69 -2.15 0.87
C PRO A 43 -0.76 -1.61 2.30
N LEU A 44 0.33 -1.74 3.05
CA LEU A 44 0.44 -1.20 4.42
C LEU A 44 0.06 0.28 4.52
N VAL A 45 0.42 1.10 3.54
CA VAL A 45 0.06 2.51 3.48
C VAL A 45 -1.45 2.73 3.47
N ILE A 46 -2.23 1.89 2.79
CA ILE A 46 -3.69 2.00 2.79
C ILE A 46 -4.24 1.53 4.14
N PHE A 47 -3.67 0.49 4.71
CA PHE A 47 -4.09 -0.03 6.00
C PHE A 47 -3.92 1.00 7.12
N LEU A 48 -2.73 1.60 7.24
CA LEU A 48 -2.42 2.57 8.29
C LEU A 48 -3.16 3.91 8.11
N ARG A 49 -3.29 4.38 6.85
CA ARG A 49 -3.88 5.69 6.56
C ARG A 49 -5.41 5.64 6.43
N ASN A 50 -5.93 4.71 5.62
CA ASN A 50 -7.35 4.71 5.23
C ASN A 50 -8.22 3.80 6.10
N ARG A 51 -7.66 2.79 6.78
CA ARG A 51 -8.42 1.88 7.65
C ARG A 51 -8.26 2.25 9.13
N LEU A 52 -7.03 2.23 9.63
CA LEU A 52 -6.74 2.50 11.04
C LEU A 52 -6.68 3.98 11.39
N LYS A 53 -6.46 4.85 10.39
CA LYS A 53 -6.33 6.31 10.54
C LYS A 53 -5.23 6.73 11.53
N TYR A 54 -4.17 5.94 11.66
CA TYR A 54 -2.98 6.29 12.45
C TYR A 54 -2.06 7.29 11.73
N ALA A 55 -2.22 7.42 10.42
CA ALA A 55 -1.53 8.40 9.61
C ALA A 55 -2.54 9.16 8.75
N LEU A 56 -2.28 10.44 8.52
CA LEU A 56 -3.01 11.29 7.58
C LEU A 56 -2.29 11.32 6.23
N THR A 57 -0.95 11.37 6.26
CA THR A 57 -0.12 11.49 5.06
C THR A 57 0.74 10.25 4.79
N ASN A 58 1.19 10.07 3.55
CA ASN A 58 2.11 8.97 3.22
C ASN A 58 3.46 9.11 3.94
N SER A 59 3.90 10.33 4.23
CA SER A 59 5.16 10.59 4.93
C SER A 59 5.11 10.07 6.38
N GLU A 60 3.96 10.21 7.04
CA GLU A 60 3.75 9.65 8.39
C GLU A 60 3.76 8.13 8.39
N VAL A 61 3.12 7.50 7.40
CA VAL A 61 3.20 6.03 7.23
C VAL A 61 4.65 5.57 7.14
N THR A 62 5.46 6.24 6.31
CA THR A 62 6.89 5.91 6.20
C THR A 62 7.60 6.05 7.55
N LYS A 63 7.33 7.10 8.33
CA LYS A 63 7.91 7.28 9.67
C LYS A 63 7.53 6.12 10.60
N ILE A 64 6.25 5.74 10.66
CA ILE A 64 5.76 4.65 11.52
C ILE A 64 6.41 3.32 11.13
N VAL A 65 6.46 3.02 9.83
CA VAL A 65 7.02 1.77 9.31
C VAL A 65 8.53 1.69 9.58
N MET A 66 9.26 2.82 9.52
CA MET A 66 10.70 2.87 9.81
C MET A 66 11.03 2.71 11.30
N GLN A 67 10.09 2.96 12.21
CA GLN A 67 10.24 2.69 13.65
C GLN A 67 10.23 1.18 13.98
N ARG A 68 9.98 0.30 12.99
CA ARG A 68 10.01 -1.17 13.14
C ARG A 68 9.00 -1.75 14.14
N HIS A 69 7.93 -1.01 14.45
CA HIS A 69 6.85 -1.49 15.31
C HIS A 69 5.91 -2.49 14.63
N ILE A 70 5.79 -2.42 13.29
CA ILE A 70 4.84 -3.23 12.54
C ILE A 70 5.48 -4.56 12.14
N LYS A 71 4.86 -5.65 12.59
CA LYS A 71 5.19 -7.03 12.20
C LYS A 71 4.03 -7.62 11.39
N ILE A 72 4.36 -8.23 10.26
CA ILE A 72 3.43 -9.02 9.45
C ILE A 72 3.93 -10.46 9.48
N ASP A 73 3.07 -11.40 9.87
CA ASP A 73 3.39 -12.83 10.01
C ASP A 73 4.66 -13.07 10.84
N GLY A 74 4.78 -12.33 11.95
CA GLY A 74 5.92 -12.40 12.87
C GLY A 74 7.20 -11.70 12.40
N LYS A 75 7.27 -11.21 11.16
CA LYS A 75 8.45 -10.51 10.62
C LYS A 75 8.23 -9.00 10.57
N VAL A 76 9.22 -8.23 11.02
CA VAL A 76 9.20 -6.76 10.90
C VAL A 76 9.25 -6.39 9.42
N ARG A 77 8.31 -5.56 8.97
CA ARG A 77 8.28 -5.05 7.58
C ARG A 77 8.46 -3.54 7.58
N THR A 78 9.47 -3.08 6.83
CA THR A 78 9.82 -1.67 6.68
C THR A 78 9.37 -1.08 5.33
N ASP A 79 8.73 -1.89 4.48
CA ASP A 79 8.21 -1.43 3.20
C ASP A 79 6.76 -0.93 3.35
N PRO A 80 6.48 0.37 3.18
CA PRO A 80 5.12 0.91 3.30
C PRO A 80 4.16 0.40 2.22
N ASN A 81 4.67 -0.15 1.10
CA ASN A 81 3.86 -0.72 0.04
C ASN A 81 3.84 -2.26 0.07
N TYR A 82 4.25 -2.87 1.18
CA TYR A 82 4.22 -4.32 1.32
C TYR A 82 2.79 -4.86 1.08
N PRO A 83 2.61 -5.86 0.19
CA PRO A 83 1.30 -6.43 -0.08
C PRO A 83 0.90 -7.37 1.06
N ALA A 84 0.16 -6.87 2.05
CA ALA A 84 -0.51 -7.70 3.03
C ALA A 84 -1.82 -8.21 2.42
N GLY A 85 -2.07 -9.51 2.45
CA GLY A 85 -3.25 -10.10 1.84
C GLY A 85 -3.92 -11.09 2.77
N PHE A 86 -4.90 -11.80 2.23
CA PHE A 86 -5.57 -12.87 2.96
C PHE A 86 -4.69 -14.12 3.01
N MET A 87 -4.65 -14.73 4.20
CA MET A 87 -3.94 -15.97 4.54
C MET A 87 -4.02 -17.03 3.45
#